data_AF-A0A1H9BZK3-F1
#
_entry.id   AF-A0A1H9BZK3-F1
#
_cell.length_a   1.000
_cell.length_b   1.000
_cell.length_c   1.000
_cell.angle_alpha   90.00
_cell.angle_beta   90.00
_cell.angle_gamma   90.00
#
_symmetry.space_group_name_H-M   'P 1'
#
loop_
_entity.id
_entity.type
_entity.pdbx_description
1 polymer ?
#
loop_
_entity_poly.entity_id
_entity_poly.type
_entity_poly.pdbx_seq_one_letter_code
_entity_poly.pdbx_strand_id
1 'polypeptide(L)'
;MNEDRDEDRLPALRGLRLDAEPQCDLWPEIAMRLPSRRRQGLRAGLGLAMAAGLTLALGLGFLPVAQRQPEGSLPAQTLIVSPGTTAPLAGAPVLGQSRALIKANLQIARSSRQQLRQALQQDPDAEFLQRLLQRTEEHDAQLHELLREAS
;
A
#
# COMPACT_ATOMS: atom_id res chain seq x y z
N MET A 1 -12.17 -24.18 28.36
CA MET A 1 -11.02 -23.38 28.82
C MET A 1 -10.35 -22.84 27.57
N ASN A 2 -10.67 -21.60 27.18
CA ASN A 2 -10.20 -20.93 25.95
C ASN A 2 -9.83 -19.48 26.32
N GLU A 3 -9.02 -19.29 27.37
CA GLU A 3 -8.69 -17.95 27.90
C GLU A 3 -7.35 -17.40 27.36
N ASP A 4 -6.55 -18.21 26.64
CA ASP A 4 -5.19 -17.81 26.22
C ASP A 4 -5.09 -17.05 24.88
N ARG A 5 -6.20 -16.67 24.23
CA ARG A 5 -6.18 -15.99 22.90
C ARG A 5 -6.40 -14.49 22.94
N ASP A 6 -6.60 -13.92 24.13
CA ASP A 6 -7.00 -12.52 24.27
C ASP A 6 -5.80 -11.58 24.54
N GLU A 7 -4.65 -12.11 24.95
CA GLU A 7 -3.48 -11.29 25.34
C GLU A 7 -2.79 -10.56 24.17
N ASP A 8 -2.92 -11.04 22.93
CA ASP A 8 -2.31 -10.40 21.75
C ASP A 8 -3.23 -9.42 21.00
N ARG A 9 -4.43 -9.13 21.54
CA ARG A 9 -5.38 -8.25 20.86
C ARG A 9 -4.96 -6.79 21.00
N LEU A 10 -4.83 -6.12 19.84
CA LEU A 10 -4.63 -4.67 19.76
C LEU A 10 -5.63 -3.95 20.70
N PRO A 11 -5.21 -2.95 21.49
CA PRO A 11 -6.08 -2.27 22.46
C PRO A 11 -7.39 -1.76 21.86
N ALA A 12 -7.36 -1.34 20.59
CA ALA A 12 -8.52 -0.86 19.85
C ALA A 12 -9.56 -1.96 19.52
N LEU A 13 -9.18 -3.24 19.60
CA LEU A 13 -10.04 -4.38 19.27
C LEU A 13 -10.70 -5.01 20.51
N ARG A 14 -10.25 -4.67 21.73
CA ARG A 14 -10.78 -5.25 22.98
C ARG A 14 -12.25 -4.91 23.26
N GLY A 15 -12.77 -3.83 22.67
CA GLY A 15 -14.17 -3.43 22.81
C GLY A 15 -15.09 -3.87 21.67
N LEU A 16 -14.56 -4.50 20.63
CA LEU A 16 -15.38 -4.96 19.51
C LEU A 16 -16.06 -6.27 19.88
N ARG A 17 -17.39 -6.32 19.74
CA ARG A 17 -18.18 -7.53 19.95
C ARG A 17 -17.92 -8.48 18.78
N LEU A 18 -17.04 -9.46 18.99
CA LEU A 18 -16.69 -10.48 18.00
C LEU A 18 -17.77 -11.56 17.86
N ASP A 19 -18.67 -11.67 18.84
CA ASP A 19 -19.74 -12.68 18.86
C ASP A 19 -20.97 -12.29 18.02
N ALA A 20 -20.94 -11.13 17.36
CA ALA A 20 -22.02 -10.70 16.49
C ALA A 20 -21.87 -11.36 15.12
N GLU A 21 -22.84 -12.22 14.74
CA GLU A 21 -22.93 -12.69 13.37
C GLU A 21 -23.18 -11.50 12.43
N PRO A 22 -22.48 -11.44 11.29
CA PRO A 22 -22.70 -10.39 10.29
C PRO A 22 -24.14 -10.45 9.78
N GLN A 23 -24.87 -9.34 9.86
CA GLN A 23 -26.29 -9.27 9.49
C GLN A 23 -26.53 -9.39 7.98
N CYS A 24 -25.53 -9.06 7.17
CA CYS A 24 -25.60 -9.11 5.71
C CYS A 24 -24.28 -9.60 5.11
N ASP A 25 -24.40 -10.38 4.04
CA ASP A 25 -23.27 -10.71 3.20
C ASP A 25 -22.90 -9.46 2.37
N LEU A 26 -21.78 -8.83 2.71
CA LEU A 26 -21.23 -7.68 1.99
C LEU A 26 -20.42 -8.09 0.76
N TRP A 27 -20.18 -9.39 0.57
CA TRP A 27 -19.36 -9.90 -0.54
C TRP A 27 -19.89 -9.52 -1.93
N PRO A 28 -21.21 -9.52 -2.21
CA PRO A 28 -21.74 -9.12 -3.51
C PRO A 28 -21.41 -7.66 -3.86
N GLU A 29 -21.53 -6.75 -2.89
CA GLU A 29 -21.27 -5.33 -3.10
C GLU A 29 -19.76 -5.05 -3.27
N ILE A 30 -18.93 -5.72 -2.46
CA ILE A 30 -17.47 -5.67 -2.59
C ILE A 30 -17.06 -6.18 -3.97
N ALA A 31 -17.59 -7.32 -4.41
CA ALA A 31 -17.31 -7.90 -5.71
C ALA A 31 -17.67 -6.98 -6.88
N MET A 32 -18.74 -6.17 -6.76
CA MET A 32 -19.10 -5.17 -7.77
C MET A 32 -18.11 -4.00 -7.83
N ARG A 33 -17.52 -3.61 -6.69
CA ARG A 33 -16.56 -2.49 -6.59
C ARG A 33 -15.15 -2.88 -7.01
N LEU A 34 -14.79 -4.17 -6.90
CA LEU A 34 -13.49 -4.62 -7.38
C LEU A 34 -13.48 -4.56 -8.91
N PRO A 35 -12.54 -3.82 -9.52
CA PRO A 35 -12.39 -3.88 -10.97
C PRO A 35 -12.07 -5.33 -11.32
N SER A 36 -12.96 -5.97 -12.09
CA SER A 36 -12.68 -7.27 -12.67
C SER A 36 -11.48 -7.07 -13.59
N ARG A 37 -10.27 -7.39 -13.09
CA ARG A 37 -9.05 -7.38 -13.88
C ARG A 37 -9.23 -8.45 -14.95
N ARG A 38 -9.75 -8.02 -16.10
CA ARG A 38 -10.07 -8.84 -17.26
C ARG A 38 -8.79 -9.62 -17.58
N ARG A 39 -8.75 -10.91 -17.21
CA ARG A 39 -7.72 -11.84 -17.67
C ARG A 39 -7.97 -12.11 -19.16
N GLN A 40 -7.74 -11.10 -19.99
CA GLN A 40 -7.65 -11.26 -21.43
C GLN A 40 -6.28 -11.86 -21.73
N GLY A 41 -6.28 -13.15 -22.13
CA GLY A 41 -5.14 -13.74 -22.83
C GLY A 41 -4.55 -15.01 -22.24
N LEU A 42 -5.35 -16.06 -22.01
CA LEU A 42 -4.83 -17.44 -21.86
C LEU A 42 -5.72 -18.45 -22.63
N ARG A 43 -6.16 -18.07 -23.83
CA ARG A 43 -6.80 -18.97 -24.80
C ARG A 43 -5.99 -19.05 -26.11
N ALA A 44 -4.69 -19.24 -25.99
CA ALA A 44 -3.84 -19.55 -27.14
C ALA A 44 -2.88 -20.67 -26.74
N GLY A 45 -3.08 -21.85 -27.31
CA GLY A 45 -2.05 -22.89 -27.38
C GLY A 45 -1.98 -23.89 -26.23
N LEU A 46 -3.09 -24.56 -25.88
CA LEU A 46 -2.98 -25.86 -25.20
C LEU A 46 -2.65 -26.93 -26.26
N GLY A 47 -1.41 -26.91 -26.74
CA GLY A 47 -0.97 -27.77 -27.82
C GLY A 47 0.49 -27.57 -28.17
N LEU A 48 1.40 -27.93 -27.25
CA LEU A 48 2.71 -28.57 -27.50
C LEU A 48 3.41 -28.74 -26.14
N ALA A 49 3.53 -29.98 -25.65
CA ALA A 49 4.82 -30.68 -25.52
C ALA A 49 5.82 -29.96 -24.59
N MET A 50 5.97 -30.35 -23.31
CA MET A 50 6.87 -31.44 -22.90
C MET A 50 8.18 -31.51 -23.71
N ALA A 51 9.06 -30.52 -23.55
CA ALA A 51 10.50 -30.64 -23.78
C ALA A 51 11.24 -29.38 -23.28
N ALA A 52 12.43 -29.59 -22.69
CA ALA A 52 13.39 -28.61 -22.15
C ALA A 52 12.96 -27.95 -20.82
N GLY A 53 13.40 -28.39 -19.63
CA GLY A 53 14.66 -29.05 -19.33
C GLY A 53 15.81 -28.03 -19.31
N LEU A 54 16.07 -27.48 -18.12
CA LEU A 54 17.24 -26.67 -17.71
C LEU A 54 17.58 -25.40 -18.52
N THR A 55 17.10 -24.26 -18.01
CA THR A 55 17.88 -23.00 -17.90
C THR A 55 17.75 -22.54 -16.44
N LEU A 56 18.78 -22.73 -15.61
CA LEU A 56 19.73 -21.67 -15.20
C LEU A 56 18.98 -20.35 -14.91
N ALA A 57 18.63 -20.10 -13.65
CA ALA A 57 19.43 -19.34 -12.67
C ALA A 57 19.13 -17.83 -12.71
N LEU A 58 18.88 -17.27 -11.51
CA LEU A 58 18.99 -15.84 -11.18
C LEU A 58 18.13 -14.89 -12.03
N GLY A 59 16.84 -14.80 -11.69
CA GLY A 59 15.94 -13.88 -12.36
C GLY A 59 14.59 -13.69 -11.65
N LEU A 60 14.57 -13.55 -10.32
CA LEU A 60 13.45 -12.87 -9.65
C LEU A 60 13.62 -11.35 -9.78
N GLY A 61 13.75 -10.89 -11.03
CA GLY A 61 13.76 -9.49 -11.40
C GLY A 61 12.41 -9.13 -12.01
N PHE A 62 11.74 -8.18 -11.39
CA PHE A 62 10.94 -7.14 -12.05
C PHE A 62 10.02 -7.59 -13.19
N LEU A 63 8.72 -7.72 -12.91
CA LEU A 63 7.73 -7.39 -13.94
C LEU A 63 7.65 -5.86 -14.07
N PRO A 64 8.03 -5.25 -15.21
CA PRO A 64 7.72 -3.86 -15.48
C PRO A 64 6.29 -3.79 -15.98
N VAL A 65 5.36 -3.30 -15.16
CA VAL A 65 4.11 -2.74 -15.69
C VAL A 65 4.45 -1.38 -16.28
N ALA A 66 4.77 -1.38 -17.57
CA ALA A 66 4.84 -0.17 -18.37
C ALA A 66 3.41 0.35 -18.61
N GLN A 67 3.14 1.49 -17.98
CA GLN A 67 2.39 2.66 -18.46
C GLN A 67 1.11 2.47 -19.29
N ARG A 68 0.02 3.01 -18.74
CA ARG A 68 -0.89 3.87 -19.50
C ARG A 68 -1.22 5.08 -18.65
N GLN A 69 -0.60 6.23 -18.94
CA GLN A 69 -1.23 7.52 -18.68
C GLN A 69 -2.43 7.64 -19.62
N PRO A 70 -3.59 8.08 -19.11
CA PRO A 70 -4.45 8.96 -19.87
C PRO A 70 -4.31 10.36 -19.28
N GLU A 71 -3.87 11.30 -20.11
CA GLU A 71 -4.33 12.67 -19.95
C GLU A 71 -5.85 12.64 -19.97
N GLY A 72 -6.45 13.02 -18.85
CA GLY A 72 -7.88 13.03 -18.65
C GLY A 72 -8.15 13.96 -17.49
N SER A 73 -8.46 15.21 -17.83
CA SER A 73 -8.98 16.29 -17.01
C SER A 73 -9.34 15.90 -15.58
N LEU A 74 -8.62 16.48 -14.61
CA LEU A 74 -9.02 16.53 -13.21
C LEU A 74 -10.46 17.06 -13.12
N PRO A 75 -11.48 16.30 -12.70
CA PRO A 75 -12.59 16.94 -12.03
C PRO A 75 -12.04 17.38 -10.67
N ALA A 76 -12.22 18.65 -10.36
CA ALA A 76 -12.06 19.18 -9.01
C ALA A 76 -12.63 18.15 -8.02
N GLN A 77 -11.79 17.69 -7.09
CA GLN A 77 -12.26 16.95 -5.93
C GLN A 77 -13.11 17.92 -5.11
N THR A 78 -14.38 18.01 -5.45
CA THR A 78 -15.40 18.57 -4.59
C THR A 78 -15.43 17.69 -3.35
N LEU A 79 -14.84 18.23 -2.30
CA LEU A 79 -14.90 17.77 -0.94
C LEU A 79 -16.39 17.78 -0.55
N ILE A 80 -17.07 16.65 -0.76
CA ILE A 80 -18.44 16.46 -0.27
C ILE A 80 -18.31 16.29 1.25
N VAL A 81 -18.35 17.43 1.94
CA VAL A 81 -18.65 17.51 3.36
C VAL A 81 -20.06 16.93 3.52
N SER A 82 -20.15 15.75 4.13
CA SER A 82 -21.43 15.19 4.56
C SER A 82 -21.93 16.00 5.76
N PRO A 83 -23.05 16.74 5.67
CA PRO A 83 -23.57 17.50 6.80
C PRO A 83 -24.51 16.58 7.58
N GLY A 84 -23.98 15.88 8.56
CA GLY A 84 -24.82 15.06 9.41
C GLY A 84 -24.06 14.02 10.21
N THR A 85 -23.27 14.48 11.19
CA THR A 85 -23.29 14.00 12.58
C THR A 85 -22.32 14.90 13.35
N THR A 86 -22.86 15.94 13.97
CA THR A 86 -22.15 16.72 14.98
C THR A 86 -22.02 15.88 16.25
N ALA A 87 -20.88 15.23 16.42
CA ALA A 87 -20.32 14.98 17.74
C ALA A 87 -18.97 15.70 17.78
N PRO A 88 -18.81 16.78 18.57
CA PRO A 88 -17.50 17.37 18.78
C PRO A 88 -16.68 16.33 19.54
N LEU A 89 -15.80 15.62 18.84
CA LEU A 89 -14.76 14.85 19.49
C LEU A 89 -13.87 15.88 20.20
N ALA A 90 -14.12 16.05 21.48
CA ALA A 90 -13.45 17.01 22.33
C ALA A 90 -11.93 16.83 22.22
N GLY A 91 -11.26 17.85 21.69
CA GLY A 91 -9.91 18.23 22.08
C GLY A 91 -8.77 17.22 21.86
N ALA A 92 -8.84 16.32 20.88
CA ALA A 92 -7.63 15.58 20.48
C ALA A 92 -6.74 16.53 19.65
N PRO A 93 -5.44 16.69 19.96
CA PRO A 93 -4.57 17.57 19.20
C PRO A 93 -4.36 16.96 17.81
N VAL A 94 -5.08 17.49 16.82
CA VAL A 94 -4.95 17.14 15.38
C VAL A 94 -3.48 17.20 14.94
N LEU A 95 -2.69 18.08 15.56
CA LEU A 95 -1.25 18.22 15.37
C LEU A 95 -0.46 16.96 15.79
N GLY A 96 -0.84 16.29 16.88
CA GLY A 96 -0.19 15.07 17.36
C GLY A 96 -0.40 13.87 16.44
N GLN A 97 -1.60 13.76 15.86
CA GLN A 97 -1.94 12.72 14.89
C GLN A 97 -1.17 12.91 13.57
N SER A 98 -1.07 14.15 13.08
CA SER A 98 -0.27 14.49 11.89
C SER A 98 1.21 14.12 12.08
N ARG A 99 1.80 14.46 13.23
CA ARG A 99 3.20 14.14 13.55
C ARG A 99 3.46 12.62 13.60
N ALA A 100 2.55 11.85 14.17
CA ALA A 100 2.66 10.39 14.23
C ALA A 100 2.64 9.78 12.82
N LEU A 101 1.76 10.28 11.94
CA LEU A 101 1.69 9.85 10.54
C LEU A 101 2.96 10.20 9.76
N ILE A 102 3.49 11.42 9.92
CA ILE A 102 4.76 11.82 9.29
C ILE A 102 5.90 10.90 9.74
N LYS A 103 6.00 10.59 11.05
CA LYS A 103 7.00 9.65 11.57
C LYS A 103 6.85 8.24 11.00
N ALA A 104 5.63 7.73 10.88
CA ALA A 104 5.37 6.41 10.29
C ALA A 104 5.80 6.36 8.81
N ASN A 105 5.46 7.40 8.03
CA ASN A 105 5.90 7.52 6.64
C ASN A 105 7.43 7.59 6.52
N LEU A 106 8.10 8.26 7.45
CA LEU A 106 9.56 8.34 7.52
C LEU A 106 10.18 6.96 7.78
N GLN A 107 9.57 6.16 8.65
CA GLN A 107 10.00 4.78 8.89
C GLN A 107 9.88 3.91 7.63
N ILE A 108 8.77 4.03 6.90
CA ILE A 108 8.56 3.34 5.63
C ILE A 108 9.64 3.77 4.62
N ALA A 109 9.86 5.08 4.45
CA ALA A 109 10.87 5.61 3.54
C ALA A 109 12.28 5.07 3.83
N ARG A 110 12.65 4.96 5.12
CA ARG A 110 13.94 4.35 5.54
C ARG A 110 14.04 2.89 5.14
N SER A 111 13.00 2.08 5.41
CA SER A 111 13.00 0.67 5.02
C SER A 111 13.09 0.48 3.50
N SER A 112 12.34 1.27 2.74
CA SER A 112 12.36 1.22 1.27
C SER A 112 13.75 1.58 0.73
N ARG A 113 14.40 2.60 1.30
CA ARG A 113 15.76 3.00 0.91
C ARG A 113 16.79 1.91 1.17
N GLN A 114 16.70 1.23 2.30
CA GLN A 114 17.58 0.11 2.61
C GLN A 114 17.40 -1.03 1.60
N GLN A 115 16.16 -1.36 1.25
CA GLN A 115 15.86 -2.38 0.24
C GLN A 115 16.36 -1.97 -1.15
N LEU A 116 16.19 -0.70 -1.54
CA LEU A 116 16.70 -0.18 -2.82
C LEU A 116 18.23 -0.24 -2.89
N ARG A 117 18.93 0.11 -1.81
CA ARG A 117 20.39 -0.02 -1.73
C ARG A 117 20.84 -1.47 -1.81
N GLN A 118 20.12 -2.39 -1.17
CA GLN A 118 20.41 -3.82 -1.27
C GLN A 118 20.18 -4.34 -2.70
N ALA A 119 19.13 -3.89 -3.38
CA ALA A 119 18.88 -4.25 -4.78
C ALA A 119 19.98 -3.68 -5.71
N LEU A 120 20.43 -2.45 -5.47
CA LEU A 120 21.57 -1.85 -6.19
C LEU A 120 22.90 -2.56 -5.96
N GLN A 121 23.08 -3.26 -4.83
CA GLN A 121 24.25 -4.11 -4.63
C GLN A 121 24.22 -5.35 -5.54
N GLN A 122 23.03 -5.81 -5.92
CA GLN A 122 22.85 -6.95 -6.84
C GLN A 122 22.95 -6.52 -8.30
N ASP A 123 22.45 -5.33 -8.62
CA ASP A 123 22.47 -4.75 -9.96
C ASP A 123 22.83 -3.24 -9.88
N PRO A 124 24.13 -2.89 -9.94
CA PRO A 124 24.57 -1.51 -9.78
C PRO A 124 24.22 -0.61 -10.97
N ASP A 125 24.03 -1.20 -12.16
CA ASP A 125 23.77 -0.48 -13.41
C ASP A 125 22.26 -0.29 -13.66
N ALA A 126 21.40 -0.69 -12.71
CA ALA A 126 19.97 -0.49 -12.78
C ALA A 126 19.58 0.99 -12.63
N GLU A 127 19.62 1.74 -13.73
CA GLU A 127 19.16 3.13 -13.87
C GLU A 127 17.78 3.43 -13.25
N PHE A 128 16.88 2.44 -13.28
CA PHE A 128 15.58 2.56 -12.62
C PHE A 128 15.71 2.61 -11.09
N LEU A 129 16.51 1.73 -10.50
CA LEU A 129 16.71 1.68 -9.05
C LEU A 129 17.42 2.92 -8.54
N GLN A 130 18.39 3.44 -9.29
CA GLN A 130 19.08 4.69 -8.96
C GLN A 130 18.11 5.88 -8.94
N ARG A 131 17.28 6.04 -9.98
CA ARG A 131 16.26 7.09 -10.03
C ARG A 131 15.20 6.94 -8.93
N LEU A 132 14.80 5.71 -8.63
CA LEU A 132 13.84 5.44 -7.56
C LEU A 132 14.45 5.76 -6.19
N LEU A 133 15.72 5.44 -5.97
CA LEU A 133 16.45 5.80 -4.74
C LEU A 133 16.50 7.32 -4.58
N GLN A 134 16.87 8.06 -5.63
CA GLN A 134 16.93 9.51 -5.61
C GLN A 134 15.56 10.13 -5.23
N ARG A 135 14.47 9.70 -5.89
CA ARG A 135 13.12 10.19 -5.54
C ARG A 135 12.73 9.85 -4.10
N THR A 136 13.14 8.69 -3.60
CA THR A 136 12.86 8.28 -2.22
C THR A 136 13.62 9.16 -1.22
N GLU A 137 14.85 9.57 -1.56
CA GLU A 137 15.65 10.50 -0.74
C GLU A 137 15.06 11.92 -0.75
N GLU A 138 14.58 12.40 -1.90
CA GLU A 138 13.86 13.67 -2.01
C GLU A 138 12.58 13.68 -1.15
N HIS A 139 11.80 12.59 -1.19
CA HIS A 139 10.60 12.43 -0.38
C HIS A 139 10.92 12.36 1.13
N ASP A 140 12.01 11.71 1.52
CA ASP A 140 12.48 11.67 2.91
C ASP A 140 12.82 13.08 3.43
N ALA A 141 13.50 13.89 2.62
CA ALA A 141 13.81 15.27 2.95
C ALA A 141 12.54 16.12 3.15
N GLN A 142 11.53 15.95 2.29
CA GLN A 142 10.23 16.63 2.43
C GLN A 142 9.51 16.24 3.72
N LEU A 143 9.48 14.93 4.06
CA LEU A 143 8.87 14.47 5.32
C LEU A 143 9.60 15.04 6.54
N HIS A 144 10.92 15.18 6.46
CA HIS A 144 11.71 15.81 7.51
C HIS A 144 11.39 17.30 7.67
N GLU A 145 11.17 18.03 6.58
CA GLU A 145 10.74 19.42 6.63
C GLU A 145 9.34 19.56 7.24
N LEU A 146 8.37 18.75 6.79
CA LEU A 146 7.02 18.74 7.37
C LEU A 146 7.04 18.40 8.87
N LEU A 147 7.95 17.52 9.30
CA LEU A 147 8.11 17.20 10.71
C LEU A 147 8.64 18.38 11.53
N ARG A 148 9.48 19.22 10.93
CA ARG A 148 10.03 20.44 11.53
C ARG A 148 8.98 21.55 11.57
N GLU A 149 8.17 21.70 10.53
CA GLU A 149 7.04 22.64 10.53
C GLU A 149 5.96 22.26 11.56
N ALA A 150 5.79 20.96 11.81
CA ALA A 150 4.85 20.42 12.78
C ALA A 150 5.38 20.35 14.23
N SER A 151 6.60 20.82 14.50
CA SER A 151 7.24 20.82 15.83
C SER A 151 7.28 22.20 16.46
#